data_AF-A0A917ZT17-F1
#
_entry.id   AF-A0A917ZT17-F1
#
_cell.length_a   1.000
_cell.length_b   1.000
_cell.length_c   1.000
_cell.angle_alpha   90.00
_cell.angle_beta   90.00
_cell.angle_gamma   90.00
#
_symmetry.space_group_name_H-M   'P 1'
#
loop_
_entity.id
_entity.type
_entity.pdbx_description
1 polymer ?
#
loop_
_entity_poly.entity_id
_entity_poly.type
_entity_poly.pdbx_seq_one_letter_code
_entity_poly.pdbx_strand_id
1 'polypeptide(L)'
;MTTAPGDHEQALSALVILRPPGEGPVVDRLTADRVHQLIPSPSVVQTVTEWFASRGFDVGEAVGISFALTGPRSLFEDTFHLPAGRPGYEPLGLDALPQDVARHISTITFAPPPEFGPDNP
;
A
#
# COMPACT_ATOMS: atom_id res chain seq x y z
N MET A 1 -0.57 -5.59 -40.52
CA MET A 1 0.46 -4.91 -39.71
C MET A 1 -0.31 -3.95 -38.80
N THR A 2 -0.74 -4.44 -37.64
CA THR A 2 -1.59 -3.69 -36.70
C THR A 2 -0.74 -3.48 -35.46
N THR A 3 -0.30 -2.25 -35.26
CA THR A 3 0.38 -1.79 -34.04
C THR A 3 -0.58 -1.94 -32.86
N ALA A 4 -0.22 -2.80 -31.90
CA ALA A 4 -0.86 -2.89 -30.61
C ALA A 4 -0.75 -1.52 -29.89
N PRO A 5 -1.79 -1.09 -29.14
CA PRO A 5 -1.70 0.11 -28.32
C PRO A 5 -0.61 -0.08 -27.27
N GLY A 6 0.04 1.03 -26.94
CA GLY A 6 1.40 1.10 -26.44
C GLY A 6 1.69 0.30 -25.17
N ASP A 7 2.96 0.03 -25.02
CA ASP A 7 3.70 -0.24 -23.79
C ASP A 7 3.47 0.90 -22.77
N HIS A 8 2.24 1.07 -22.30
CA HIS A 8 1.93 1.95 -21.20
C HIS A 8 2.37 1.20 -19.95
N GLU A 9 3.44 1.63 -19.29
CA GLU A 9 3.81 1.19 -17.94
C GLU A 9 2.53 1.17 -17.09
N GLN A 10 2.01 -0.02 -16.80
CA GLN A 10 0.75 -0.16 -16.07
C GLN A 10 0.94 0.46 -14.69
N ALA A 11 0.19 1.53 -14.40
CA ALA A 11 0.13 2.09 -13.07
C ALA A 11 -0.58 1.10 -12.14
N LEU A 12 0.04 0.80 -11.01
CA LEU A 12 -0.54 -0.03 -9.95
C LEU A 12 -0.96 0.87 -8.79
N SER A 13 -1.96 0.42 -8.05
CA SER A 13 -2.40 1.04 -6.80
C SER A 13 -2.44 0.00 -5.69
N ALA A 14 -1.76 0.30 -4.60
CA ALA A 14 -1.75 -0.51 -3.39
C ALA A 14 -2.31 0.29 -2.22
N LEU A 15 -2.95 -0.41 -1.30
CA LEU A 15 -3.38 0.12 -0.01
C LEU A 15 -2.32 -0.21 1.03
N VAL A 16 -1.75 0.82 1.65
CA VAL A 16 -0.86 0.68 2.79
C VAL A 16 -1.70 0.75 4.06
N ILE A 17 -1.56 -0.25 4.92
CA ILE A 17 -2.23 -0.30 6.22
C ILE A 17 -1.16 -0.12 7.30
N LEU A 18 -1.26 0.98 8.03
CA LEU A 18 -0.39 1.32 9.16
C LEU A 18 -0.72 0.45 10.37
N ARG A 19 0.31 0.11 11.12
CA ARG A 19 0.19 -0.59 12.39
C ARG A 19 -0.37 0.40 13.43
N PRO A 20 -1.52 0.11 14.06
CA PRO A 20 -2.05 0.95 15.11
C PRO A 20 -1.13 0.93 16.34
N PRO A 21 -1.10 2.00 17.15
CA PRO A 21 -0.26 2.08 18.32
C PRO A 21 -0.68 1.06 19.40
N GLY A 22 0.28 0.56 20.17
CA GLY A 22 0.07 -0.38 21.29
C GLY A 22 0.11 -1.87 20.92
N GLU A 23 0.43 -2.71 21.89
CA GLU A 23 0.57 -4.17 21.72
C GLU A 23 -0.79 -4.89 21.71
N GLY A 24 -0.85 -6.03 21.00
CA GLY A 24 -2.03 -6.89 20.92
C GLY A 24 -2.99 -6.62 19.75
N PRO A 25 -3.89 -7.57 19.46
CA PRO A 25 -4.77 -7.52 18.29
C PRO A 25 -5.75 -6.35 18.36
N VAL A 26 -5.96 -5.70 17.21
CA VAL A 26 -6.82 -4.50 17.09
C VAL A 26 -8.26 -4.79 17.52
N VAL A 27 -8.76 -5.99 17.19
CA VAL A 27 -10.13 -6.42 17.48
C VAL A 27 -10.47 -6.40 18.97
N ASP A 28 -9.48 -6.57 19.84
CA ASP A 28 -9.67 -6.58 21.29
C ASP A 28 -9.79 -5.15 21.87
N ARG A 29 -9.32 -4.16 21.10
CA ARG A 29 -9.24 -2.75 21.50
C ARG A 29 -10.23 -1.86 20.75
N LEU A 30 -10.80 -2.36 19.66
CA LEU A 30 -11.73 -1.65 18.78
C LEU A 30 -13.10 -1.50 19.46
N THR A 31 -13.29 -0.36 20.12
CA THR A 31 -14.61 0.13 20.54
C THR A 31 -14.86 1.46 19.83
N ALA A 32 -16.12 1.87 19.66
CA ALA A 32 -16.46 3.14 19.03
C ALA A 32 -15.79 4.34 19.74
N ASP A 33 -15.61 4.25 21.06
CA ASP A 33 -14.92 5.26 21.88
C ASP A 33 -13.40 5.28 21.67
N ARG A 34 -12.79 4.14 21.33
CA ARG A 34 -11.33 3.99 21.21
C ARG A 34 -10.80 4.01 19.78
N VAL A 35 -11.67 4.16 18.77
CA VAL A 35 -11.25 4.19 17.36
C VAL A 35 -10.21 5.28 17.09
N HIS A 36 -10.34 6.44 17.73
CA HIS A 36 -9.39 7.55 17.61
C HIS A 36 -8.00 7.23 18.21
N GLN A 37 -7.93 6.31 19.17
CA GLN A 37 -6.68 5.86 19.79
C GLN A 37 -5.94 4.81 18.94
N LEU A 38 -6.60 4.28 17.90
CA LEU A 38 -6.00 3.35 16.94
C LEU A 38 -5.36 4.09 15.75
N ILE A 39 -5.57 5.40 15.63
CA ILE A 39 -4.95 6.23 14.60
C ILE A 39 -3.45 6.39 14.94
N PRO A 40 -2.54 6.09 14.00
CA PRO A 40 -1.11 6.30 14.20
C PRO A 40 -0.80 7.78 14.46
N SER A 41 0.23 8.05 15.25
CA SER A 41 0.68 9.41 15.47
C SER A 41 1.00 10.12 14.13
N PRO A 42 0.76 11.44 14.00
CA PRO A 42 1.04 12.18 12.77
C PRO A 42 2.48 12.01 12.27
N SER A 43 3.46 11.94 13.19
CA SER A 43 4.86 11.69 12.86
C SER A 43 5.10 10.33 12.22
N VAL A 44 4.33 9.29 12.61
CA VAL A 44 4.41 7.95 12.01
C VAL A 44 3.87 7.98 10.59
N VAL A 45 2.70 8.59 10.40
CA VAL A 45 2.10 8.78 9.08
C VAL A 45 3.10 9.50 8.17
N GLN A 46 3.60 10.66 8.61
CA GLN A 46 4.59 11.45 7.89
C GLN A 46 5.84 10.64 7.52
N THR A 47 6.43 9.92 8.48
CA THR A 47 7.64 9.10 8.24
C THR A 47 7.43 8.10 7.10
N VAL A 48 6.29 7.41 7.11
CA VAL A 48 5.99 6.39 6.10
C VAL A 48 5.67 7.04 4.75
N THR A 49 4.83 8.08 4.73
CA THR A 49 4.42 8.76 3.49
C THR A 49 5.58 9.46 2.81
N GLU A 50 6.46 10.14 3.57
CA GLU A 50 7.64 10.82 3.00
C GLU A 50 8.63 9.82 2.42
N TRP A 51 8.79 8.65 3.04
CA TRP A 51 9.66 7.62 2.52
C TRP A 51 9.19 7.15 1.14
N PHE A 52 7.91 6.82 1.00
CA PHE A 52 7.34 6.41 -0.29
C PHE A 52 7.38 7.54 -1.33
N ALA A 53 7.04 8.76 -0.94
CA ALA A 53 7.10 9.92 -1.83
C ALA A 53 8.53 10.18 -2.32
N SER A 54 9.54 10.03 -1.46
CA SER A 54 10.96 10.19 -1.83
C SER A 54 11.45 9.14 -2.85
N ARG A 55 10.75 8.01 -2.95
CA ARG A 55 10.99 6.96 -3.96
C ARG A 55 10.26 7.20 -5.28
N GLY A 56 9.44 8.25 -5.36
CA GLY A 56 8.70 8.59 -6.57
C GLY A 56 7.31 7.99 -6.66
N PHE A 57 6.78 7.41 -5.57
CA PHE A 57 5.37 7.05 -5.52
C PHE A 57 4.49 8.27 -5.33
N ASP A 58 3.31 8.24 -5.92
CA ASP A 58 2.20 9.11 -5.54
C ASP A 58 1.53 8.54 -4.29
N VAL A 59 1.42 9.37 -3.25
CA VAL A 59 0.91 8.98 -1.95
C VAL A 59 -0.39 9.73 -1.69
N GLY A 60 -1.50 9.00 -1.62
CA GLY A 60 -2.81 9.54 -1.31
C GLY A 60 -2.93 10.03 0.14
N GLU A 61 -4.00 10.76 0.43
CA GLU A 61 -4.31 11.21 1.78
C GLU A 61 -4.50 10.01 2.73
N ALA A 62 -3.93 10.12 3.94
CA ALA A 62 -4.13 9.11 4.97
C ALA A 62 -5.51 9.27 5.63
N VAL A 63 -6.32 8.21 5.54
CA VAL A 63 -7.64 8.13 6.16
C VAL A 63 -7.63 7.01 7.19
N GLY A 64 -7.76 7.38 8.47
CA GLY A 64 -7.68 6.45 9.59
C GLY A 64 -6.31 5.80 9.72
N ILE A 65 -6.21 4.50 9.40
CA ILE A 65 -4.97 3.73 9.47
C ILE A 65 -4.38 3.43 8.09
N SER A 66 -4.91 3.98 7.01
CA SER A 66 -4.51 3.58 5.65
C SER A 66 -4.37 4.75 4.70
N PHE A 67 -3.55 4.57 3.68
CA PHE A 67 -3.43 5.48 2.54
C PHE A 67 -3.16 4.71 1.25
N ALA A 68 -3.48 5.34 0.12
CA ALA A 68 -3.21 4.79 -1.21
C ALA A 68 -1.78 5.08 -1.65
N LEU A 69 -1.14 4.11 -2.29
CA LEU A 69 0.18 4.21 -2.89
C LEU A 69 0.06 3.87 -4.38
N THR A 70 0.39 4.81 -5.25
CA THR A 70 0.24 4.67 -6.70
C THR A 70 1.56 4.93 -7.41
N GLY A 71 1.83 4.19 -8.48
CA GLY A 71 3.06 4.32 -9.25
C GLY A 71 3.15 3.33 -10.41
N PRO A 72 4.15 3.47 -11.30
CA PRO A 72 4.35 2.51 -12.37
C PRO A 72 4.74 1.14 -11.80
N ARG A 73 4.34 0.05 -12.47
CA ARG A 73 4.68 -1.33 -12.06
C ARG A 73 6.17 -1.50 -11.77
N SER A 74 7.05 -0.95 -12.61
CA SER A 74 8.50 -1.07 -12.44
C SER A 74 9.00 -0.46 -11.14
N LEU A 75 8.32 0.55 -10.61
CA LEU A 75 8.65 1.14 -9.30
C LEU A 75 8.26 0.21 -8.14
N PHE A 76 7.14 -0.51 -8.25
CA PHE A 76 6.79 -1.57 -7.29
C PHE A 76 7.77 -2.75 -7.37
N GLU A 77 8.14 -3.17 -8.58
CA GLU A 77 9.11 -4.25 -8.78
C GLU A 77 10.48 -3.91 -8.18
N ASP A 78 10.98 -2.69 -8.40
CA ASP A 78 12.22 -2.18 -7.79
C ASP A 78 12.12 -2.10 -6.27
N THR A 79 11.08 -1.44 -5.75
CA THR A 79 10.95 -1.15 -4.31
C THR A 79 10.72 -2.41 -3.48
N PHE A 80 9.97 -3.38 -4.00
CA PHE A 80 9.56 -4.58 -3.25
C PHE A 80 10.23 -5.86 -3.77
N HIS A 81 11.19 -5.75 -4.69
CA HIS A 81 11.88 -6.87 -5.34
C HIS A 81 10.91 -7.91 -5.91
N LEU A 82 9.82 -7.46 -6.55
CA LEU A 82 8.82 -8.35 -7.10
C LEU A 82 9.35 -9.03 -8.38
N PRO A 83 9.04 -10.32 -8.61
CA PRO A 83 9.39 -10.96 -9.85
C PRO A 83 8.59 -10.35 -11.01
N ALA A 84 9.29 -10.06 -12.11
CA ALA A 84 8.70 -9.48 -13.30
C ALA A 84 7.50 -10.31 -13.78
N GLY A 85 6.37 -9.64 -14.02
CA GLY A 85 5.16 -10.27 -14.56
C GLY A 85 4.29 -11.03 -13.54
N ARG A 86 4.59 -11.00 -12.23
CA ARG A 86 3.62 -11.49 -11.24
C ARG A 86 2.40 -10.57 -11.19
N PRO A 87 1.18 -11.10 -11.17
CA PRO A 87 -0.01 -10.30 -10.91
C PRO A 87 -0.01 -9.85 -9.43
N GLY A 88 -0.18 -8.56 -9.21
CA GLY A 88 -0.17 -7.93 -7.89
C GLY A 88 -1.45 -8.23 -7.12
N TYR A 89 -1.60 -9.46 -6.60
CA TYR A 89 -2.70 -9.83 -5.71
C TYR A 89 -2.23 -10.32 -4.34
N GLU A 90 -0.94 -10.66 -4.23
CA GLU A 90 -0.35 -11.01 -2.95
C GLU A 90 0.05 -9.74 -2.18
N PRO A 91 -0.03 -9.77 -0.83
CA PRO A 91 0.52 -8.72 -0.01
C PRO A 91 2.02 -8.53 -0.30
N LEU A 92 2.47 -7.28 -0.35
CA LEU A 92 3.88 -6.97 -0.56
C LEU A 92 4.68 -7.28 0.70
N GLY A 93 5.83 -7.92 0.51
CA GLY A 93 6.78 -8.20 1.59
C GLY A 93 7.33 -6.89 2.16
N LEU A 94 7.33 -6.78 3.49
CA LEU A 94 7.88 -5.60 4.18
C LEU A 94 9.40 -5.67 4.35
N ASP A 95 10.01 -6.82 4.07
CA ASP A 95 11.47 -7.06 4.20
C ASP A 95 12.31 -6.19 3.25
N ALA A 96 11.72 -5.69 2.17
CA ALA A 96 12.37 -4.76 1.25
C ALA A 96 12.42 -3.31 1.77
N LEU A 97 11.66 -3.02 2.83
CA LEU A 97 11.59 -1.68 3.42
C LEU A 97 12.63 -1.50 4.52
N PRO A 98 13.15 -0.28 4.74
CA PRO A 98 13.95 0.01 5.92
C PRO A 98 13.20 -0.32 7.21
N GLN A 99 13.89 -0.83 8.22
CA GLN A 99 13.28 -1.27 9.47
C GLN A 99 12.46 -0.16 10.16
N ASP A 100 12.93 1.09 10.12
CA ASP A 100 12.23 2.25 10.67
C ASP A 100 10.91 2.58 9.94
N VAL A 101 10.71 2.10 8.71
CA VAL A 101 9.45 2.21 7.96
C VAL A 101 8.60 0.95 8.14
N ALA A 102 9.20 -0.23 7.96
CA ALA A 102 8.53 -1.53 8.04
C ALA A 102 7.82 -1.74 9.40
N ARG A 103 8.42 -1.28 10.50
CA ARG A 103 7.83 -1.40 11.85
C ARG A 103 6.54 -0.60 12.04
N HIS A 104 6.24 0.34 11.15
CA HIS A 104 5.02 1.14 11.19
C HIS A 104 3.93 0.62 10.26
N ILE A 105 4.24 -0.39 9.44
CA ILE A 105 3.31 -0.95 8.45
C ILE A 105 2.85 -2.31 8.94
N SER A 106 1.53 -2.53 8.90
CA SER A 106 0.92 -3.83 9.16
C SER A 106 0.94 -4.70 7.90
N THR A 107 0.52 -4.14 6.77
CA THR A 107 0.51 -4.83 5.47
C THR A 107 0.41 -3.80 4.34
N ILE A 108 0.81 -4.21 3.13
CA ILE A 108 0.57 -3.48 1.90
C ILE A 108 -0.08 -4.47 0.94
N THR A 109 -1.26 -4.14 0.43
CA THR A 109 -2.01 -5.03 -0.45
C THR A 109 -2.44 -4.28 -1.69
N PHE A 110 -2.40 -4.92 -2.84
CA PHE A 110 -3.06 -4.38 -4.01
C PHE A 110 -4.58 -4.48 -3.85
N ALA A 111 -5.29 -3.50 -4.40
CA ALA A 111 -6.73 -3.63 -4.55
C ALA A 111 -7.01 -4.66 -5.65
N PRO A 112 -7.83 -5.71 -5.41
CA PRO A 112 -8.31 -6.52 -6.51
C PRO A 112 -9.10 -5.61 -7.47
N PRO A 113 -9.06 -5.85 -8.79
CA PRO A 113 -9.98 -5.19 -9.69
C PRO A 113 -11.42 -5.46 -9.19
N PRO A 114 -12.33 -4.50 -9.37
CA PRO A 114 -13.71 -4.70 -8.95
C PRO A 114 -14.25 -5.98 -9.58
N GLU A 115 -14.95 -6.79 -8.78
CA GLU A 115 -15.54 -8.06 -9.21
C GLU A 115 -16.66 -7.86 -10.26
N PHE A 116 -16.99 -6.61 -10.60
CA PHE A 116 -18.02 -6.23 -11.56
C PHE A 116 -17.42 -5.33 -12.66
N GLY A 117 -17.61 -5.73 -13.92
CA GLY A 117 -17.19 -4.99 -15.11
C GLY A 117 -17.35 -5.82 -16.39
N PRO A 118 -17.24 -5.21 -17.58
CA PRO A 118 -17.45 -5.91 -18.87
C PRO A 118 -16.46 -7.05 -19.16
N ASP A 119 -15.39 -7.15 -18.37
CA ASP A 119 -14.34 -8.19 -18.48
C ASP A 119 -14.51 -9.34 -17.46
N ASN A 120 -15.54 -9.30 -16.60
CA ASN A 120 -15.82 -10.33 -15.58
C ASN A 120 -17.25 -10.88 -15.78
N PRO A 121 -17.44 -11.92 -16.62
CA PRO A 121 -18.75 -12.47 -16.99
C PRO A 121 -19.42 -13.31 -15.90
#